data_AF-A0A3P9Q0H6-F1
#
_entry.id   AF-A0A3P9Q0H6-F1
#
_cell.length_a   1.000
_cell.length_b   1.000
_cell.length_c   1.000
_cell.angle_alpha   90.00
_cell.angle_beta   90.00
_cell.angle_gamma   90.00
#
_symmetry.space_group_name_H-M   'P 1'
#
loop_
_entity.id
_entity.type
_entity.pdbx_description
1 polymer ?
#
loop_
_entity_poly.entity_id
_entity_poly.type
_entity_poly.pdbx_seq_one_letter_code
_entity_poly.pdbx_strand_id
1 'polypeptide(L)'
;MMDEAQEDLLEHEDISHKPFSPPYNIPPLRSTRLHVQRSNVCSRAYFVVVMVFFHVYILNVIALLLYVHYNNGPGDLVSGDGASPAPVINTDGRLPQPAPSGRELHVEEYSQSFSLHRMEGIRVGHVQHVSVVPDRTHEMRTLSLKPLLFEIPGFLSEEECRVVVQLAQLKGLMDSQAATPSQDQAELNQPLLSLSTEEIFSLLDLNQDGFLQKQEIVSHSRSRDGTWLSPDNLRQILTGLEASPTGILTLGEFRRVYDVSQRPRQQRSGSLHSHFKQRNRHTWLFQGSGSHRVLQTLRKRVIALTRLPSALLELSEPLQVSRYEHGDFTNAHYDSSSSQSETICAHTRLAGNTSALTEVSCRYLTVLFYLSSVEDGGESTFPVADNRTYDEQALVQDGVDLTDTQQACGKGNLRLTPTAGTALLWYNHLSDGRGWMGELDEYSLHGDCPVRRGVKWVANSWVNVDPDHQQQARYQRLVAQRHQAKSGMDEHYQSLSHSDLHLDL
;
A
#
# COMPACT_ATOMS: atom_id res chain seq x y z
N MET A 1 -44.64 -64.77 -31.95
CA MET A 1 -45.07 -63.83 -33.01
C MET A 1 -43.88 -62.93 -33.27
N MET A 2 -42.95 -63.37 -34.13
CA MET A 2 -41.73 -62.65 -34.56
C MET A 2 -40.86 -62.15 -33.39
N ASP A 3 -40.08 -63.02 -32.73
CA ASP A 3 -38.67 -63.38 -33.04
C ASP A 3 -37.71 -62.29 -32.49
N GLU A 4 -36.89 -62.44 -31.43
CA GLU A 4 -35.80 -63.41 -31.10
C GLU A 4 -34.54 -63.25 -31.99
N ALA A 5 -33.27 -63.23 -31.54
CA ALA A 5 -32.57 -63.28 -30.21
C ALA A 5 -31.19 -62.52 -30.35
N GLN A 6 -30.29 -62.20 -29.38
CA GLN A 6 -29.46 -63.01 -28.42
C GLN A 6 -28.78 -64.25 -29.08
N GLU A 7 -27.54 -64.73 -28.83
CA GLU A 7 -26.37 -64.49 -27.91
C GLU A 7 -25.14 -65.30 -28.48
N ASP A 8 -23.84 -65.23 -28.12
CA ASP A 8 -22.93 -64.37 -27.31
C ASP A 8 -21.43 -64.74 -27.66
N LEU A 9 -20.49 -64.76 -26.68
CA LEU A 9 -19.20 -65.50 -26.57
C LEU A 9 -17.85 -64.90 -27.03
N LEU A 10 -17.21 -64.17 -26.09
CA LEU A 10 -15.99 -64.54 -25.30
C LEU A 10 -14.60 -64.93 -25.91
N GLU A 11 -13.60 -64.86 -25.00
CA GLU A 11 -12.15 -65.23 -25.05
C GLU A 11 -11.21 -64.29 -25.86
N HIS A 12 -10.08 -63.71 -25.37
CA HIS A 12 -8.95 -64.03 -24.45
C HIS A 12 -7.79 -64.85 -25.04
N GLU A 13 -6.66 -64.20 -25.40
CA GLU A 13 -5.34 -64.33 -24.73
C GLU A 13 -4.27 -63.40 -25.35
N ASP A 14 -3.12 -63.26 -24.67
CA ASP A 14 -1.95 -62.42 -25.01
C ASP A 14 -0.94 -63.13 -25.95
N ILE A 15 -0.05 -62.37 -26.62
CA ILE A 15 1.42 -62.65 -26.74
C ILE A 15 2.18 -61.56 -27.53
N SER A 16 3.42 -61.32 -27.11
CA SER A 16 4.39 -60.33 -27.64
C SER A 16 5.09 -60.77 -28.93
N HIS A 17 5.45 -59.82 -29.83
CA HIS A 17 6.85 -59.57 -30.27
C HIS A 17 6.99 -58.39 -31.28
N LYS A 18 8.19 -57.78 -31.35
CA LYS A 18 8.60 -56.66 -32.23
C LYS A 18 9.12 -57.15 -33.61
N PRO A 19 9.50 -56.26 -34.57
CA PRO A 19 8.74 -55.16 -35.17
C PRO A 19 8.79 -55.19 -36.73
N PHE A 20 7.79 -54.63 -37.44
CA PHE A 20 7.84 -54.51 -38.91
C PHE A 20 8.12 -53.08 -39.42
N SER A 21 9.00 -52.97 -40.41
CA SER A 21 9.41 -51.72 -41.06
C SER A 21 8.74 -51.51 -42.42
N PRO A 22 8.14 -50.33 -42.71
CA PRO A 22 7.67 -49.98 -44.05
C PRO A 22 8.80 -49.43 -44.96
N PRO A 23 8.64 -49.45 -46.30
CA PRO A 23 9.74 -49.20 -47.23
C PRO A 23 9.92 -47.76 -47.76
N TYR A 24 11.19 -47.37 -47.89
CA TYR A 24 11.80 -46.52 -48.94
C TYR A 24 11.14 -45.18 -49.41
N ASN A 25 11.85 -44.10 -49.04
CA ASN A 25 12.26 -42.96 -49.89
C ASN A 25 11.19 -42.04 -50.53
N ILE A 26 10.83 -41.00 -49.79
CA ILE A 26 10.48 -39.68 -50.35
C ILE A 26 11.79 -38.90 -50.62
N PRO A 27 11.98 -38.24 -51.79
CA PRO A 27 13.20 -37.48 -52.06
C PRO A 27 13.27 -36.16 -51.26
N PRO A 28 14.46 -35.72 -50.82
CA PRO A 28 14.60 -34.46 -50.09
C PRO A 28 14.39 -33.26 -51.01
N LEU A 29 13.44 -32.38 -50.67
CA LEU A 29 13.33 -31.08 -51.34
C LEU A 29 14.62 -30.28 -51.12
N ARG A 30 15.29 -29.93 -52.22
CA ARG A 30 16.45 -29.04 -52.19
C ARG A 30 16.00 -27.66 -51.72
N SER A 31 16.44 -27.25 -50.54
CA SER A 31 16.40 -25.84 -50.15
C SER A 31 17.28 -25.03 -51.11
N THR A 32 16.65 -24.35 -52.05
CA THR A 32 17.31 -23.38 -52.91
C THR A 32 17.71 -22.19 -52.04
N ARG A 33 19.02 -22.03 -51.81
CA ARG A 33 19.57 -20.86 -51.13
C ARG A 33 19.29 -19.60 -51.97
N LEU A 34 18.16 -18.94 -51.71
CA LEU A 34 17.97 -17.55 -52.09
C LEU A 34 19.03 -16.73 -51.37
N HIS A 35 20.05 -16.31 -52.11
CA HIS A 35 21.18 -15.55 -51.59
C HIS A 35 20.75 -14.09 -51.36
N VAL A 36 19.89 -13.88 -50.37
CA VAL A 36 19.56 -12.54 -49.87
C VAL A 36 20.87 -11.88 -49.44
N GLN A 37 21.33 -10.91 -50.24
CA GLN A 37 22.50 -10.12 -49.86
C GLN A 37 22.15 -9.41 -48.54
N ARG A 38 22.94 -9.66 -47.50
CA ARG A 38 23.02 -8.72 -46.37
C ARG A 38 23.57 -7.41 -46.92
N SER A 39 22.67 -6.51 -47.26
CA SER A 39 22.99 -5.11 -47.54
C SER A 39 23.45 -4.48 -46.24
N ASN A 40 24.75 -4.59 -45.96
CA ASN A 40 25.42 -3.85 -44.89
C ASN A 40 25.44 -2.35 -45.26
N VAL A 41 24.27 -1.71 -45.24
CA VAL A 41 24.11 -0.25 -45.40
C VAL A 41 24.48 0.47 -44.10
N CYS A 42 25.60 0.05 -43.50
CA CYS A 42 26.36 0.90 -42.60
C CYS A 42 27.05 1.96 -43.47
N SER A 43 26.25 2.89 -44.00
CA SER A 43 26.74 3.97 -44.86
C SER A 43 27.74 4.78 -44.06
N ARG A 44 29.00 4.80 -44.51
CA ARG A 44 30.07 5.52 -43.82
C ARG A 44 29.76 7.01 -43.66
N ALA A 45 28.93 7.57 -44.55
CA ALA A 45 28.39 8.92 -44.44
C ALA A 45 27.41 9.09 -43.26
N TYR A 46 26.53 8.12 -42.98
CA TYR A 46 25.60 8.21 -41.85
C TYR A 46 26.34 8.25 -40.51
N PHE A 47 27.36 7.39 -40.33
CA PHE A 47 28.20 7.41 -39.13
C PHE A 47 28.95 8.74 -38.97
N VAL A 48 29.48 9.30 -40.07
CA VAL A 48 30.11 10.64 -40.06
C VAL A 48 29.12 11.74 -39.68
N VAL A 49 27.89 11.71 -40.20
CA VAL A 49 26.84 12.70 -39.84
C VAL A 49 26.48 12.61 -38.36
N VAL A 50 26.25 11.40 -37.83
CA VAL A 50 25.97 11.19 -36.39
C VAL A 50 27.14 11.66 -35.52
N MET A 51 28.39 11.39 -35.94
CA MET A 51 29.58 11.90 -35.25
C MET A 51 29.67 13.43 -35.28
N VAL A 52 29.35 14.10 -36.39
CA VAL A 52 29.33 15.57 -36.46
C VAL A 52 28.29 16.14 -35.48
N PHE A 53 27.06 15.61 -35.45
CA PHE A 53 26.05 16.05 -34.49
C PHE A 53 26.48 15.81 -33.03
N PHE A 54 27.13 14.68 -32.73
CA PHE A 54 27.66 14.37 -31.40
C PHE A 54 28.75 15.37 -30.95
N HIS A 55 29.68 15.72 -31.84
CA HIS A 55 30.72 16.71 -31.54
C HIS A 55 30.16 18.13 -31.39
N VAL A 56 29.19 18.53 -32.23
CA VAL A 56 28.49 19.82 -32.10
C VAL A 56 27.71 19.90 -30.78
N TYR A 57 27.05 18.83 -30.37
CA TYR A 57 26.36 18.75 -29.08
C TYR A 57 27.34 18.92 -27.91
N ILE A 58 28.46 18.20 -27.91
CA ILE A 58 29.50 18.33 -26.87
C ILE A 58 30.08 19.75 -26.83
N LEU A 59 30.37 20.37 -27.98
CA LEU A 59 30.88 21.74 -28.04
C LEU A 59 29.86 22.75 -27.49
N ASN A 60 28.56 22.58 -27.77
CA ASN A 60 27.51 23.42 -27.19
C ASN A 60 27.37 23.24 -25.67
N VAL A 61 27.49 22.01 -25.15
CA VAL A 61 27.49 21.75 -23.70
C VAL A 61 28.71 22.39 -23.02
N ILE A 62 29.90 22.26 -23.61
CA ILE A 62 31.13 22.90 -23.11
C ILE A 62 31.01 24.42 -23.14
N ALA A 63 30.47 25.00 -24.23
CA ALA A 63 30.23 26.44 -24.33
C ALA A 63 29.23 26.94 -23.28
N LEU A 64 28.17 26.18 -22.98
CA LEU A 64 27.21 26.49 -21.92
C LEU A 64 27.87 26.45 -20.54
N LEU A 65 28.67 25.42 -20.25
CA LEU A 65 29.41 25.30 -18.99
C LEU A 65 30.45 26.42 -18.81
N LEU A 66 31.15 26.81 -19.88
CA LEU A 66 32.07 27.95 -19.86
C LEU A 66 31.34 29.29 -19.69
N TYR A 67 30.17 29.47 -20.30
CA TYR A 67 29.33 30.66 -20.10
C TYR A 67 28.84 30.77 -18.64
N VAL A 68 28.38 29.66 -18.06
CA VAL A 68 28.01 29.58 -16.63
C VAL A 68 29.23 29.86 -15.74
N HIS A 69 30.39 29.27 -16.01
CA HIS A 69 31.61 29.51 -15.23
C HIS A 69 32.11 30.96 -15.35
N TYR A 70 32.02 31.59 -16.52
CA TYR A 70 32.49 32.96 -16.74
C TYR A 70 31.58 33.98 -16.06
N ASN A 71 30.26 33.79 -16.12
CA ASN A 71 29.29 34.66 -15.47
C ASN A 71 29.17 34.43 -13.95
N ASN A 72 29.64 33.29 -13.44
CA ASN A 72 29.76 32.99 -12.01
C ASN A 72 31.24 32.96 -11.58
N GLY A 73 32.07 33.85 -12.14
CA GLY A 73 33.46 34.03 -11.72
C GLY A 73 33.55 34.40 -10.23
N PRO A 74 34.56 33.91 -9.48
CA PRO A 74 34.54 33.95 -8.03
C PRO A 74 34.78 35.36 -7.47
N GLY A 75 33.87 35.80 -6.59
CA GLY A 75 34.10 36.90 -5.67
C GLY A 75 34.83 36.44 -4.41
N ASP A 76 35.69 37.32 -3.90
CA ASP A 76 36.26 37.39 -2.55
C ASP A 76 37.00 36.17 -1.96
N LEU A 77 38.33 36.27 -1.99
CA LEU A 77 39.21 35.79 -0.92
C LEU A 77 40.29 36.85 -0.60
N VAL A 78 40.63 36.94 0.70
CA VAL A 78 41.77 37.67 1.33
C VAL A 78 41.54 39.11 1.81
N SER A 79 41.69 39.28 3.14
CA SER A 79 41.89 40.52 3.94
C SER A 79 40.73 41.54 4.03
N GLY A 80 40.53 42.24 5.15
CA GLY A 80 41.17 42.13 6.47
C GLY A 80 40.87 43.34 7.40
N ASP A 81 40.90 43.10 8.72
CA ASP A 81 40.79 44.06 9.85
C ASP A 81 39.54 44.95 10.01
N GLY A 82 39.19 45.27 11.29
CA GLY A 82 38.68 46.61 11.62
C GLY A 82 37.40 46.77 12.47
N ALA A 83 37.49 46.53 13.79
CA ALA A 83 36.79 47.24 14.88
C ALA A 83 35.22 47.37 14.94
N SER A 84 34.67 47.08 16.13
CA SER A 84 33.41 47.68 16.63
C SER A 84 33.68 49.02 17.33
N PRO A 85 32.65 49.87 17.54
CA PRO A 85 32.30 50.18 18.93
C PRO A 85 30.79 50.34 19.24
N ALA A 86 30.52 50.60 20.53
CA ALA A 86 29.25 50.62 21.27
C ALA A 86 28.16 51.66 20.81
N PRO A 87 26.89 51.51 21.26
CA PRO A 87 25.77 52.34 20.84
C PRO A 87 25.63 53.68 21.61
N VAL A 88 24.78 54.57 21.09
CA VAL A 88 24.41 55.86 21.70
C VAL A 88 22.89 55.90 21.99
N ILE A 89 22.54 56.43 23.16
CA ILE A 89 21.16 56.59 23.66
C ILE A 89 20.56 57.91 23.15
N ASN A 90 19.25 57.95 22.89
CA ASN A 90 18.46 59.18 22.95
C ASN A 90 17.02 58.87 23.39
N THR A 91 16.34 59.83 24.01
CA THR A 91 15.06 59.62 24.73
C THR A 91 13.91 60.50 24.23
N ASP A 92 12.71 60.15 24.71
CA ASP A 92 11.48 60.96 24.81
C ASP A 92 10.61 61.17 23.56
N GLY A 93 9.28 61.00 23.76
CA GLY A 93 8.24 61.12 22.73
C GLY A 93 7.03 60.20 22.99
N ARG A 94 6.19 60.52 24.00
CA ARG A 94 5.08 59.66 24.46
C ARG A 94 3.68 60.24 24.15
N LEU A 95 2.88 59.52 23.36
CA LEU A 95 1.38 59.51 23.38
C LEU A 95 0.87 58.15 22.81
N PRO A 96 -0.39 57.73 23.03
CA PRO A 96 -0.75 56.29 23.04
C PRO A 96 -1.51 55.72 21.80
N GLN A 97 -1.29 54.41 21.59
CA GLN A 97 -2.12 53.34 20.98
C GLN A 97 -3.19 53.66 19.91
N PRO A 98 -3.26 52.81 18.86
CA PRO A 98 -4.26 51.73 18.88
C PRO A 98 -3.68 50.31 19.07
N ALA A 99 -4.56 49.31 19.18
CA ALA A 99 -4.21 47.90 19.29
C ALA A 99 -3.68 47.31 17.96
N PRO A 100 -2.83 46.25 18.00
CA PRO A 100 -2.40 45.57 16.78
C PRO A 100 -3.59 44.85 16.12
N SER A 101 -3.95 45.31 14.92
CA SER A 101 -4.74 44.52 13.98
C SER A 101 -4.04 43.18 13.70
N GLY A 102 -4.83 42.14 13.38
CA GLY A 102 -4.34 40.77 13.31
C GLY A 102 -3.08 40.61 12.46
N ARG A 103 -2.11 39.83 12.99
CA ARG A 103 -1.05 39.25 12.16
C ARG A 103 -1.70 38.34 11.13
N GLU A 104 -1.81 38.83 9.89
CA GLU A 104 -1.77 37.92 8.75
C GLU A 104 -0.43 37.18 8.83
N LEU A 105 -0.50 35.88 9.12
CA LEU A 105 0.66 35.01 9.18
C LEU A 105 1.24 34.91 7.76
N HIS A 106 2.43 35.47 7.55
CA HIS A 106 3.14 35.36 6.27
C HIS A 106 3.17 33.91 5.81
N VAL A 107 2.65 33.65 4.61
CA VAL A 107 2.42 32.30 4.08
C VAL A 107 3.74 31.61 3.65
N GLU A 108 4.86 32.32 3.77
CA GLU A 108 6.13 32.00 3.09
C GLU A 108 7.04 31.04 3.88
N GLU A 109 6.88 30.90 5.19
CA GLU A 109 7.84 30.17 6.06
C GLU A 109 7.67 28.64 6.08
N TYR A 110 6.71 28.10 5.33
CA TYR A 110 6.52 26.64 5.11
C TYR A 110 6.58 26.24 3.62
N SER A 111 7.49 26.89 2.89
CA SER A 111 7.80 26.64 1.47
C SER A 111 8.99 25.70 1.26
N GLN A 112 9.23 24.76 2.18
CA GLN A 112 10.23 23.70 1.96
C GLN A 112 9.70 22.70 0.93
N SER A 113 10.15 22.82 -0.31
CA SER A 113 9.90 21.85 -1.39
C SER A 113 10.69 20.57 -1.13
N PHE A 114 10.15 19.70 -0.26
CA PHE A 114 10.75 18.42 0.07
C PHE A 114 10.51 17.40 -1.05
N SER A 115 11.60 16.77 -1.52
CA SER A 115 11.53 15.62 -2.42
C SER A 115 11.23 14.35 -1.61
N LEU A 116 10.43 13.44 -2.17
CA LEU A 116 10.29 12.08 -1.66
C LEU A 116 11.60 11.33 -1.92
N HIS A 117 12.21 10.75 -0.88
CA HIS A 117 13.39 9.93 -1.07
C HIS A 117 13.01 8.60 -1.76
N ARG A 118 13.52 8.43 -2.99
CA ARG A 118 13.52 7.15 -3.69
C ARG A 118 14.93 6.56 -3.62
N MET A 119 15.04 5.33 -3.14
CA MET A 119 16.32 4.61 -3.07
C MET A 119 16.75 4.17 -4.48
N GLU A 120 18.06 4.03 -4.70
CA GLU A 120 18.58 3.54 -5.98
C GLU A 120 18.68 2.01 -5.98
N GLY A 121 18.14 1.37 -7.04
CA GLY A 121 18.22 -0.09 -7.22
C GLY A 121 19.58 -0.56 -7.74
N ILE A 122 20.28 0.29 -8.51
CA ILE A 122 21.58 0.05 -9.17
C ILE A 122 21.57 -1.11 -10.18
N ARG A 123 21.37 -2.35 -9.72
CA ARG A 123 21.12 -3.56 -10.54
C ARG A 123 20.55 -4.68 -9.68
N VAL A 124 19.86 -5.64 -10.31
CA VAL A 124 19.46 -6.91 -9.66
C VAL A 124 20.67 -7.59 -9.01
N GLY A 125 20.50 -8.06 -7.78
CA GLY A 125 21.56 -8.68 -6.99
C GLY A 125 22.62 -7.72 -6.45
N HIS A 126 22.44 -6.39 -6.60
CA HIS A 126 23.24 -5.44 -5.82
C HIS A 126 22.87 -5.54 -4.34
N VAL A 127 23.86 -5.42 -3.45
CA VAL A 127 23.69 -5.40 -2.00
C VAL A 127 24.29 -4.11 -1.46
N GLN A 128 23.45 -3.31 -0.80
CA GLN A 128 23.84 -2.07 -0.13
C GLN A 128 23.54 -2.12 1.37
N HIS A 129 24.31 -1.37 2.14
CA HIS A 129 24.28 -1.41 3.60
C HIS A 129 23.42 -0.29 4.17
N VAL A 130 22.43 -0.63 5.01
CA VAL A 130 21.47 0.33 5.59
C VAL A 130 21.45 0.29 7.12
N SER A 131 21.69 1.45 7.74
CA SER A 131 21.68 1.64 9.19
C SER A 131 20.27 1.95 9.69
N VAL A 132 19.47 0.90 9.87
CA VAL A 132 18.05 0.96 10.27
C VAL A 132 17.87 1.03 11.79
N VAL A 133 18.85 0.55 12.55
CA VAL A 133 18.90 0.54 14.02
C VAL A 133 20.25 1.15 14.43
N PRO A 134 20.36 1.99 15.49
CA PRO A 134 21.56 2.77 15.79
C PRO A 134 22.88 1.97 15.79
N ASP A 135 22.84 0.73 16.29
CA ASP A 135 24.01 -0.13 16.46
C ASP A 135 24.05 -1.33 15.49
N ARG A 136 23.18 -1.37 14.46
CA ARG A 136 23.11 -2.51 13.52
C ARG A 136 22.85 -2.09 12.07
N THR A 137 23.89 -2.23 11.26
CA THR A 137 23.80 -2.23 9.80
C THR A 137 23.09 -3.51 9.32
N HIS A 138 22.19 -3.37 8.35
CA HIS A 138 21.52 -4.49 7.68
C HIS A 138 21.94 -4.50 6.20
N GLU A 139 22.04 -5.68 5.61
CA GLU A 139 22.18 -5.82 4.15
C GLU A 139 20.81 -5.65 3.49
N MET A 140 20.77 -4.87 2.41
CA MET A 140 19.59 -4.71 1.56
C MET A 140 19.93 -5.09 0.12
N ARG A 141 19.24 -6.09 -0.41
CA ARG A 141 19.45 -6.66 -1.74
C ARG A 141 18.39 -6.17 -2.73
N THR A 142 18.81 -5.62 -3.87
CA THR A 142 17.89 -5.31 -4.98
C THR A 142 17.44 -6.61 -5.64
N LEU A 143 16.13 -6.84 -5.69
CA LEU A 143 15.53 -8.03 -6.30
C LEU A 143 15.07 -7.79 -7.75
N SER A 144 14.47 -6.64 -8.01
CA SER A 144 14.09 -6.19 -9.36
C SER A 144 14.22 -4.66 -9.49
N LEU A 145 14.30 -4.18 -10.74
CA LEU A 145 14.27 -2.76 -11.06
C LEU A 145 12.87 -2.29 -11.50
N LYS A 146 12.05 -3.19 -12.01
CA LYS A 146 10.63 -3.02 -12.33
C LYS A 146 9.82 -4.18 -11.73
N PRO A 147 9.09 -4.01 -10.61
CA PRO A 147 9.06 -2.81 -9.80
C PRO A 147 10.40 -2.63 -9.11
N LEU A 148 10.68 -1.42 -8.64
CA LEU A 148 11.85 -1.17 -7.81
C LEU A 148 11.63 -1.82 -6.44
N LEU A 149 12.23 -3.00 -6.22
CA LEU A 149 11.97 -3.90 -5.09
C LEU A 149 13.26 -4.35 -4.43
N PHE A 150 13.26 -4.32 -3.10
CA PHE A 150 14.37 -4.69 -2.23
C PHE A 150 13.96 -5.73 -1.18
N GLU A 151 14.93 -6.51 -0.72
CA GLU A 151 14.83 -7.47 0.38
C GLU A 151 15.85 -7.09 1.47
N ILE A 152 15.42 -7.17 2.74
CA ILE A 152 16.23 -6.83 3.92
C ILE A 152 16.10 -7.97 4.94
N PRO A 153 17.02 -8.96 4.93
CA PRO A 153 16.97 -10.08 5.85
C PRO A 153 17.15 -9.66 7.31
N GLY A 154 16.34 -10.25 8.22
CA GLY A 154 16.46 -10.04 9.67
C GLY A 154 16.22 -8.59 10.14
N PHE A 155 15.35 -7.85 9.45
CA PHE A 155 14.87 -6.50 9.79
C PHE A 155 14.06 -6.45 11.10
N LEU A 156 13.41 -7.57 11.45
CA LEU A 156 12.89 -7.86 12.79
C LEU A 156 13.61 -9.08 13.37
N SER A 157 13.65 -9.20 14.71
CA SER A 157 13.98 -10.49 15.34
C SER A 157 12.75 -11.40 15.42
N GLU A 158 12.95 -12.71 15.64
CA GLU A 158 11.84 -13.65 15.79
C GLU A 158 10.93 -13.30 16.98
N GLU A 159 11.49 -12.73 18.05
CA GLU A 159 10.75 -12.26 19.24
C GLU A 159 9.82 -11.11 18.87
N GLU A 160 10.28 -10.18 18.03
CA GLU A 160 9.47 -9.07 17.54
C GLU A 160 8.36 -9.57 16.61
N CYS A 161 8.65 -10.52 15.71
CA CYS A 161 7.65 -11.19 14.90
C CYS A 161 6.58 -11.90 15.75
N ARG A 162 7.00 -12.67 16.77
CA ARG A 162 6.10 -13.35 17.73
C ARG A 162 5.20 -12.33 18.46
N VAL A 163 5.75 -11.21 18.89
CA VAL A 163 4.99 -10.13 19.56
C VAL A 163 3.96 -9.49 18.62
N VAL A 164 4.31 -9.20 17.37
CA VAL A 164 3.34 -8.64 16.39
C VAL A 164 2.21 -9.62 16.11
N VAL A 165 2.51 -10.91 15.96
CA VAL A 165 1.51 -11.98 15.80
C VAL A 165 0.59 -12.08 17.03
N GLN A 166 1.16 -12.08 18.25
CA GLN A 166 0.37 -12.13 19.49
C GLN A 166 -0.56 -10.92 19.64
N LEU A 167 -0.10 -9.70 19.31
CA LEU A 167 -0.93 -8.50 19.35
C LEU A 167 -2.08 -8.56 18.33
N ALA A 168 -1.83 -9.11 17.13
CA ALA A 168 -2.87 -9.34 16.14
C ALA A 168 -3.89 -10.42 16.59
N GLN A 169 -3.44 -11.49 17.22
CA GLN A 169 -4.31 -12.52 17.79
C GLN A 169 -5.18 -11.97 18.94
N LEU A 170 -4.60 -11.17 19.84
CA LEU A 170 -5.31 -10.54 20.96
C LEU A 170 -6.34 -9.49 20.51
N LYS A 171 -6.07 -8.78 19.41
CA LYS A 171 -7.04 -7.84 18.81
C LYS A 171 -8.22 -8.55 18.13
N GLY A 172 -8.01 -9.80 17.69
CA GLY A 172 -8.93 -10.52 16.81
C GLY A 172 -8.65 -10.26 15.33
N LEU A 173 -8.94 -11.27 14.52
CA LEU A 173 -8.75 -11.29 13.06
C LEU A 173 -10.10 -11.39 12.34
N MET A 174 -10.18 -10.81 11.14
CA MET A 174 -11.38 -10.74 10.31
C MET A 174 -11.11 -11.37 8.94
N ASP A 175 -12.07 -12.07 8.36
CA ASP A 175 -11.97 -12.64 7.00
C ASP A 175 -11.94 -11.53 5.94
N SER A 176 -10.98 -11.58 5.01
CA SER A 176 -10.67 -10.42 4.13
C SER A 176 -11.64 -10.21 2.96
N GLN A 177 -12.39 -11.22 2.53
CA GLN A 177 -13.49 -11.09 1.57
C GLN A 177 -14.62 -12.08 1.88
N ALA A 178 -15.86 -11.60 1.84
CA ALA A 178 -17.04 -12.44 1.66
C ALA A 178 -17.23 -12.76 0.16
N ALA A 179 -17.81 -13.92 -0.16
CA ALA A 179 -17.81 -14.45 -1.54
C ALA A 179 -18.60 -13.56 -2.53
N THR A 180 -17.95 -13.19 -3.64
CA THR A 180 -18.55 -12.43 -4.75
C THR A 180 -19.08 -13.33 -5.86
N PRO A 181 -20.36 -13.19 -6.30
CA PRO A 181 -20.91 -13.86 -7.47
C PRO A 181 -20.55 -13.15 -8.79
N SER A 182 -20.77 -13.82 -9.92
CA SER A 182 -20.31 -13.39 -11.25
C SER A 182 -21.33 -12.54 -12.04
N GLN A 183 -21.03 -11.23 -12.14
CA GLN A 183 -21.25 -10.28 -13.25
C GLN A 183 -22.64 -10.07 -13.91
N ASP A 184 -23.62 -10.97 -13.83
CA ASP A 184 -24.98 -10.81 -14.41
C ASP A 184 -26.03 -10.29 -13.41
N GLN A 185 -25.61 -9.86 -12.22
CA GLN A 185 -26.50 -9.28 -11.19
C GLN A 185 -25.97 -7.95 -10.67
N ALA A 186 -26.33 -6.88 -11.37
CA ALA A 186 -26.60 -5.61 -10.69
C ALA A 186 -27.84 -5.78 -9.79
N GLU A 187 -27.91 -5.02 -8.70
CA GLU A 187 -28.95 -5.10 -7.66
C GLU A 187 -29.00 -6.41 -6.83
N LEU A 188 -28.34 -6.42 -5.66
CA LEU A 188 -28.92 -6.90 -4.38
C LEU A 188 -27.95 -6.72 -3.18
N ASN A 189 -28.10 -5.61 -2.45
CA ASN A 189 -27.32 -5.33 -1.24
C ASN A 189 -27.72 -6.23 -0.06
N GLN A 190 -26.86 -7.17 0.36
CA GLN A 190 -26.97 -7.84 1.68
C GLN A 190 -25.60 -7.98 2.39
N PRO A 191 -25.47 -7.58 3.68
CA PRO A 191 -24.27 -7.83 4.47
C PRO A 191 -24.20 -9.30 4.93
N LEU A 192 -22.99 -9.86 4.96
CA LEU A 192 -22.75 -11.30 5.15
C LEU A 192 -22.27 -11.70 6.57
N LEU A 193 -22.95 -11.22 7.61
CA LEU A 193 -23.02 -11.92 8.91
C LEU A 193 -24.36 -11.61 9.58
N SER A 194 -25.01 -12.63 10.16
CA SER A 194 -26.14 -12.44 11.07
C SER A 194 -25.64 -12.27 12.51
N LEU A 195 -24.90 -11.19 12.74
CA LEU A 195 -24.63 -10.72 14.11
C LEU A 195 -25.97 -10.38 14.80
N SER A 196 -26.07 -10.65 16.09
CA SER A 196 -27.23 -10.25 16.88
C SER A 196 -27.25 -8.72 17.07
N THR A 197 -28.42 -8.14 17.35
CA THR A 197 -28.54 -6.70 17.60
C THR A 197 -27.72 -6.27 18.83
N GLU A 198 -27.49 -7.18 19.78
CA GLU A 198 -26.63 -6.99 20.95
C GLU A 198 -25.15 -7.01 20.57
N GLU A 199 -24.71 -7.96 19.73
CA GLU A 199 -23.33 -8.02 19.23
C GLU A 199 -22.97 -6.76 18.43
N ILE A 200 -23.90 -6.27 17.59
CA ILE A 200 -23.71 -5.02 16.84
C ILE A 200 -23.68 -3.81 17.78
N PHE A 201 -24.52 -3.78 18.83
CA PHE A 201 -24.47 -2.74 19.84
C PHE A 201 -23.10 -2.71 20.55
N SER A 202 -22.63 -3.84 21.05
CA SER A 202 -21.33 -3.97 21.74
C SER A 202 -20.10 -3.78 20.83
N LEU A 203 -20.27 -3.74 19.51
CA LEU A 203 -19.21 -3.39 18.55
C LEU A 203 -19.19 -1.90 18.16
N LEU A 204 -20.29 -1.18 18.42
CA LEU A 204 -20.41 0.27 18.21
C LEU A 204 -20.19 1.07 19.51
N ASP A 205 -20.39 0.43 20.66
CA ASP A 205 -20.16 0.94 22.02
C ASP A 205 -18.65 0.84 22.32
N LEU A 206 -17.93 1.92 22.07
CA LEU A 206 -16.47 1.96 22.05
C LEU A 206 -15.86 2.20 23.44
N ASN A 207 -16.62 2.79 24.36
CA ASN A 207 -16.20 3.01 25.74
C ASN A 207 -16.78 1.96 26.71
N GLN A 208 -17.71 1.13 26.25
CA GLN A 208 -18.41 0.07 27.00
C GLN A 208 -19.26 0.62 28.17
N ASP A 209 -19.84 1.82 27.99
CA ASP A 209 -20.73 2.45 28.98
C ASP A 209 -22.19 2.00 28.87
N GLY A 210 -22.58 1.33 27.78
CA GLY A 210 -23.93 0.83 27.53
C GLY A 210 -24.85 1.80 26.78
N PHE A 211 -24.32 2.89 26.22
CA PHE A 211 -25.08 3.96 25.57
C PHE A 211 -24.45 4.39 24.24
N LEU A 212 -25.05 4.04 23.10
CA LEU A 212 -24.51 4.46 21.80
C LEU A 212 -24.68 5.95 21.55
N GLN A 213 -23.55 6.61 21.26
CA GLN A 213 -23.42 8.05 21.11
C GLN A 213 -23.07 8.43 19.66
N LYS A 214 -23.46 9.63 19.24
CA LYS A 214 -23.24 10.11 17.86
C LYS A 214 -21.77 10.10 17.45
N GLN A 215 -20.87 10.36 18.38
CA GLN A 215 -19.42 10.40 18.20
C GLN A 215 -18.85 9.03 17.83
N GLU A 216 -19.38 7.95 18.40
CA GLU A 216 -18.90 6.58 18.17
C GLU A 216 -19.34 6.09 16.79
N ILE A 217 -20.62 6.23 16.47
CA ILE A 217 -21.19 5.93 15.15
C ILE A 217 -20.48 6.73 14.04
N VAL A 218 -20.14 8.00 14.30
CA VAL A 218 -19.38 8.87 13.37
C VAL A 218 -17.87 8.56 13.34
N SER A 219 -17.34 7.81 14.30
CA SER A 219 -15.97 7.28 14.22
C SER A 219 -15.91 6.12 13.23
N HIS A 220 -16.88 5.20 13.28
CA HIS A 220 -17.01 4.09 12.33
C HIS A 220 -17.32 4.57 10.91
N SER A 221 -18.15 5.61 10.73
CA SER A 221 -18.45 6.14 9.37
C SER A 221 -17.26 6.80 8.65
N ARG A 222 -16.07 6.81 9.26
CA ARG A 222 -14.82 7.34 8.68
C ARG A 222 -13.79 6.28 8.31
N SER A 223 -13.93 5.04 8.77
CA SER A 223 -13.08 3.94 8.28
C SER A 223 -13.57 3.46 6.91
N ARG A 224 -12.68 3.47 5.92
CA ARG A 224 -12.93 2.88 4.60
C ARG A 224 -12.97 1.36 4.64
N ASP A 225 -12.36 0.77 5.66
CA ASP A 225 -12.15 -0.66 5.84
C ASP A 225 -13.43 -1.35 6.32
N GLY A 226 -14.40 -1.51 5.41
CA GLY A 226 -15.44 -2.54 5.49
C GLY A 226 -16.28 -2.55 6.77
N THR A 227 -16.83 -1.42 7.20
CA THR A 227 -17.78 -1.42 8.33
C THR A 227 -18.97 -2.34 8.04
N TRP A 228 -19.34 -3.17 9.03
CA TRP A 228 -20.42 -4.18 8.99
C TRP A 228 -21.85 -3.64 8.79
N LEU A 229 -22.00 -2.36 8.47
CA LEU A 229 -23.26 -1.66 8.27
C LEU A 229 -23.22 -1.00 6.88
N SER A 230 -24.27 -1.22 6.09
CA SER A 230 -24.45 -0.49 4.83
C SER A 230 -24.60 1.02 5.08
N PRO A 231 -24.35 1.88 4.08
CA PRO A 231 -24.62 3.31 4.19
C PRO A 231 -26.06 3.62 4.64
N ASP A 232 -27.02 2.76 4.29
CA ASP A 232 -28.42 2.91 4.65
C ASP A 232 -28.73 2.43 6.08
N ASN A 233 -28.06 1.38 6.56
CA ASN A 233 -28.10 0.99 7.98
C ASN A 233 -27.52 2.11 8.86
N LEU A 234 -26.39 2.72 8.45
CA LEU A 234 -25.79 3.85 9.17
C LEU A 234 -26.71 5.08 9.17
N ARG A 235 -27.40 5.37 8.06
CA ARG A 235 -28.46 6.41 8.00
C ARG A 235 -29.61 6.09 8.96
N GLN A 236 -30.12 4.86 8.95
CA GLN A 236 -31.23 4.43 9.82
C GLN A 236 -30.89 4.56 11.31
N ILE A 237 -29.67 4.15 11.71
CA ILE A 237 -29.18 4.31 13.10
C ILE A 237 -29.01 5.80 13.44
N LEU A 238 -28.44 6.60 12.54
CA LEU A 238 -28.24 8.04 12.76
C LEU A 238 -29.57 8.80 12.88
N THR A 239 -30.54 8.51 12.02
CA THR A 239 -31.90 9.08 12.10
C THR A 239 -32.63 8.62 13.37
N GLY A 240 -32.43 7.37 13.82
CA GLY A 240 -32.94 6.90 15.10
C GLY A 240 -32.34 7.65 16.30
N LEU A 241 -31.05 7.97 16.25
CA LEU A 241 -30.37 8.76 17.28
C LEU A 241 -30.76 10.25 17.24
N GLU A 242 -31.00 10.81 16.04
CA GLU A 242 -31.51 12.18 15.87
C GLU A 242 -33.00 12.32 16.23
N ALA A 243 -33.74 11.21 16.27
CA ALA A 243 -35.09 11.13 16.85
C ALA A 243 -35.09 10.91 18.38
N SER A 244 -33.94 10.60 18.99
CA SER A 244 -33.82 10.45 20.44
C SER A 244 -33.69 11.81 21.12
N PRO A 245 -34.56 12.17 22.09
CA PRO A 245 -34.53 13.49 22.74
C PRO A 245 -33.29 13.73 23.62
N THR A 246 -32.48 12.68 23.88
CA THR A 246 -31.22 12.75 24.62
C THR A 246 -29.99 12.74 23.72
N GLY A 247 -30.13 12.49 22.41
CA GLY A 247 -29.01 12.29 21.48
C GLY A 247 -28.19 11.00 21.74
N ILE A 248 -28.78 10.05 22.46
CA ILE A 248 -28.18 8.78 22.91
C ILE A 248 -29.16 7.64 22.60
N LEU A 249 -28.65 6.44 22.31
CA LEU A 249 -29.44 5.21 22.15
C LEU A 249 -29.00 4.13 23.15
N THR A 250 -29.90 3.71 24.05
CA THR A 250 -29.70 2.49 24.85
C THR A 250 -29.91 1.23 24.00
N LEU A 251 -29.43 0.08 24.46
CA LEU A 251 -29.66 -1.22 23.78
C LEU A 251 -31.15 -1.52 23.51
N GLY A 252 -32.05 -1.10 24.42
CA GLY A 252 -33.50 -1.26 24.28
C GLY A 252 -34.16 -0.30 23.27
N GLU A 253 -33.47 0.77 22.88
CA GLU A 253 -33.89 1.70 21.83
C GLU A 253 -33.24 1.32 20.49
N PHE A 254 -31.96 0.95 20.51
CA PHE A 254 -31.25 0.40 19.35
C PHE A 254 -31.97 -0.82 18.77
N ARG A 255 -32.47 -1.75 19.61
CA ARG A 255 -33.35 -2.86 19.18
C ARG A 255 -34.63 -2.45 18.44
N ARG A 256 -35.13 -1.22 18.64
CA ARG A 256 -36.32 -0.69 17.96
C ARG A 256 -35.98 0.13 16.71
N VAL A 257 -34.73 0.57 16.58
CA VAL A 257 -34.17 1.23 15.38
C VAL A 257 -33.57 0.19 14.42
N TYR A 258 -33.04 -0.92 14.93
CA TYR A 258 -32.25 -1.92 14.21
C TYR A 258 -32.78 -3.35 14.48
N ASP A 259 -33.85 -3.73 13.80
CA ASP A 259 -34.45 -5.08 13.87
C ASP A 259 -34.03 -5.93 12.65
N VAL A 260 -33.40 -7.07 12.93
CA VAL A 260 -32.87 -8.02 11.94
C VAL A 260 -33.86 -9.18 11.66
N SER A 261 -34.96 -9.28 12.41
CA SER A 261 -35.88 -10.43 12.39
C SER A 261 -36.68 -10.63 11.09
N GLN A 262 -36.70 -9.64 10.20
CA GLN A 262 -37.51 -9.59 8.96
C GLN A 262 -36.88 -10.32 7.74
N ARG A 263 -35.96 -11.29 7.93
CA ARG A 263 -35.40 -12.08 6.81
C ARG A 263 -35.55 -13.60 7.01
N PRO A 264 -36.11 -14.35 6.04
CA PRO A 264 -36.35 -15.78 6.19
C PRO A 264 -35.04 -16.58 6.14
N ARG A 265 -34.86 -17.50 7.10
CA ARG A 265 -33.79 -18.50 7.06
C ARG A 265 -34.13 -19.61 6.06
N GLN A 266 -33.22 -19.90 5.14
CA GLN A 266 -33.29 -21.11 4.31
C GLN A 266 -31.91 -21.75 4.17
N GLN A 267 -31.78 -23.01 4.59
CA GLN A 267 -30.57 -23.81 4.47
C GLN A 267 -30.56 -24.56 3.13
N ARG A 268 -29.38 -24.74 2.52
CA ARG A 268 -28.79 -26.09 2.33
C ARG A 268 -27.37 -26.05 1.74
N SER A 269 -26.70 -27.19 1.86
CA SER A 269 -25.36 -27.45 1.31
C SER A 269 -25.38 -27.59 -0.22
N GLY A 270 -24.30 -27.14 -0.87
CA GLY A 270 -24.02 -27.36 -2.29
C GLY A 270 -22.56 -27.02 -2.59
N SER A 271 -21.85 -27.90 -3.30
CA SER A 271 -20.45 -27.68 -3.70
C SER A 271 -20.38 -26.77 -4.93
N LEU A 272 -19.93 -25.53 -4.75
CA LEU A 272 -19.68 -24.56 -5.81
C LEU A 272 -18.30 -23.91 -5.61
N HIS A 273 -17.50 -23.80 -6.66
CA HIS A 273 -16.28 -22.99 -6.66
C HIS A 273 -16.67 -21.50 -6.73
N SER A 274 -16.61 -20.79 -5.61
CA SER A 274 -16.62 -19.33 -5.61
C SER A 274 -15.23 -18.81 -5.98
N HIS A 275 -15.17 -17.96 -7.01
CA HIS A 275 -13.94 -17.32 -7.47
C HIS A 275 -13.54 -16.16 -6.55
N PHE A 276 -13.06 -16.48 -5.35
CA PHE A 276 -12.44 -15.50 -4.44
C PHE A 276 -11.20 -14.88 -5.11
N LYS A 277 -11.03 -13.55 -5.02
CA LYS A 277 -9.76 -12.90 -5.39
C LYS A 277 -8.73 -12.97 -4.27
N GLN A 278 -9.19 -13.09 -3.03
CA GLN A 278 -8.34 -13.23 -1.85
C GLN A 278 -9.07 -14.10 -0.83
N ARG A 279 -8.33 -15.02 -0.19
CA ARG A 279 -8.79 -15.71 1.01
C ARG A 279 -7.64 -15.76 2.01
N ASN A 280 -7.76 -14.95 3.04
CA ASN A 280 -6.91 -14.88 4.23
C ASN A 280 -7.67 -14.09 5.31
N ARG A 281 -7.07 -13.93 6.49
CA ARG A 281 -7.60 -13.13 7.60
C ARG A 281 -6.66 -11.98 7.94
N HIS A 282 -7.18 -10.81 8.29
CA HIS A 282 -6.36 -9.65 8.68
C HIS A 282 -6.88 -8.92 9.91
N THR A 283 -6.05 -8.02 10.45
CA THR A 283 -6.40 -7.02 11.47
C THR A 283 -5.44 -5.84 11.39
N TRP A 284 -5.68 -4.78 12.16
CA TRP A 284 -4.95 -3.52 12.06
C TRP A 284 -4.35 -3.08 13.40
N LEU A 285 -3.03 -2.92 13.46
CA LEU A 285 -2.30 -2.52 14.67
C LEU A 285 -1.84 -1.06 14.60
N PHE A 286 -2.32 -0.25 15.54
CA PHE A 286 -1.86 1.13 15.70
C PHE A 286 -0.43 1.18 16.25
N GLN A 287 0.41 2.05 15.70
CA GLN A 287 1.85 2.18 16.03
C GLN A 287 2.24 3.53 16.66
N GLY A 288 1.27 4.41 16.94
CA GLY A 288 1.53 5.73 17.53
C GLY A 288 1.73 5.69 19.05
N SER A 289 1.67 6.86 19.69
CA SER A 289 1.75 7.00 21.15
C SER A 289 0.75 6.11 21.87
N GLY A 290 1.20 5.38 22.90
CA GLY A 290 0.38 4.40 23.63
C GLY A 290 0.38 2.98 23.04
N SER A 291 0.87 2.76 21.81
CA SER A 291 1.06 1.42 21.25
C SER A 291 2.25 0.67 21.87
N HIS A 292 2.31 -0.65 21.70
CA HIS A 292 3.41 -1.47 22.23
C HIS A 292 4.78 -1.08 21.65
N ARG A 293 5.85 -1.15 22.47
CA ARG A 293 7.20 -0.68 22.11
C ARG A 293 7.70 -1.23 20.78
N VAL A 294 7.45 -2.52 20.48
CA VAL A 294 7.85 -3.15 19.20
C VAL A 294 7.19 -2.47 18.00
N LEU A 295 5.92 -2.07 18.09
CA LEU A 295 5.21 -1.38 17.00
C LEU A 295 5.75 0.02 16.77
N GLN A 296 6.02 0.77 17.84
CA GLN A 296 6.67 2.09 17.77
C GLN A 296 8.09 2.00 17.17
N THR A 297 8.88 1.01 17.60
CA THR A 297 10.23 0.78 17.08
C THR A 297 10.18 0.37 15.61
N LEU A 298 9.23 -0.49 15.20
CA LEU A 298 9.04 -0.88 13.82
C LEU A 298 8.73 0.34 12.94
N ARG A 299 7.80 1.21 13.33
CA ARG A 299 7.54 2.49 12.62
C ARG A 299 8.81 3.34 12.48
N LYS A 300 9.61 3.48 13.56
CA LYS A 300 10.89 4.21 13.52
C LYS A 300 11.92 3.57 12.57
N ARG A 301 11.97 2.24 12.47
CA ARG A 301 12.81 1.53 11.48
C ARG A 301 12.36 1.83 10.04
N VAL A 302 11.06 1.86 9.76
CA VAL A 302 10.56 2.19 8.41
C VAL A 302 10.87 3.65 8.06
N ILE A 303 10.76 4.59 9.00
CA ILE A 303 11.20 5.98 8.80
C ILE A 303 12.71 6.03 8.47
N ALA A 304 13.56 5.35 9.25
CA ALA A 304 15.01 5.33 9.03
C ALA A 304 15.41 4.67 7.68
N LEU A 305 14.71 3.58 7.30
CA LEU A 305 14.91 2.88 6.03
C LEU A 305 14.51 3.75 4.83
N THR A 306 13.27 4.27 4.84
CA THR A 306 12.71 5.03 3.71
C THR A 306 13.29 6.44 3.59
N ARG A 307 13.83 6.99 4.69
CA ARG A 307 14.32 8.38 4.81
C ARG A 307 13.25 9.44 4.47
N LEU A 308 11.97 9.06 4.51
CA LEU A 308 10.85 9.97 4.32
C LEU A 308 10.55 10.72 5.63
N PRO A 309 9.99 11.95 5.57
CA PRO A 309 9.58 12.69 6.76
C PRO A 309 8.66 11.85 7.67
N SER A 310 8.93 11.85 8.98
CA SER A 310 8.15 11.05 9.95
C SER A 310 6.66 11.35 9.89
N ALA A 311 6.30 12.62 9.66
CA ALA A 311 4.93 13.09 9.48
C ALA A 311 4.18 12.46 8.29
N LEU A 312 4.85 11.84 7.30
CA LEU A 312 4.15 11.02 6.30
C LEU A 312 3.76 9.66 6.90
N LEU A 313 4.70 8.96 7.53
CA LEU A 313 4.50 7.62 8.09
C LEU A 313 3.66 7.61 9.38
N GLU A 314 3.62 8.74 10.09
CA GLU A 314 2.76 8.92 11.25
C GLU A 314 1.28 9.12 10.86
N LEU A 315 1.03 9.70 9.68
CA LEU A 315 -0.29 9.95 9.08
C LEU A 315 -0.71 8.90 8.04
N SER A 316 0.13 7.88 7.82
CA SER A 316 -0.19 6.74 6.95
C SER A 316 -1.07 5.71 7.67
N GLU A 317 -1.60 4.76 6.90
CA GLU A 317 -2.38 3.62 7.36
C GLU A 317 -1.72 2.89 8.57
N PRO A 318 -2.52 2.33 9.50
CA PRO A 318 -1.98 1.49 10.58
C PRO A 318 -1.38 0.20 10.01
N LEU A 319 -0.56 -0.50 10.80
CA LEU A 319 0.08 -1.73 10.36
C LEU A 319 -0.96 -2.83 10.17
N GLN A 320 -1.25 -3.21 8.93
CA GLN A 320 -2.07 -4.40 8.67
C GLN A 320 -1.27 -5.64 9.05
N VAL A 321 -1.89 -6.61 9.73
CA VAL A 321 -1.30 -7.93 10.01
C VAL A 321 -2.23 -8.99 9.44
N SER A 322 -1.71 -9.84 8.56
CA SER A 322 -2.48 -10.80 7.76
C SER A 322 -1.97 -12.23 7.95
N ARG A 323 -2.91 -13.18 8.02
CA ARG A 323 -2.73 -14.59 8.34
C ARG A 323 -3.41 -15.47 7.28
N TYR A 324 -2.66 -16.44 6.76
CA TYR A 324 -3.08 -17.32 5.68
C TYR A 324 -2.97 -18.77 6.20
N GLU A 325 -4.09 -19.48 6.25
CA GLU A 325 -4.16 -20.91 6.59
C GLU A 325 -3.89 -21.80 5.36
N HIS A 326 -4.10 -23.12 5.45
CA HIS A 326 -3.84 -24.02 4.34
C HIS A 326 -4.73 -23.70 3.12
N GLY A 327 -4.09 -23.47 1.97
CA GLY A 327 -4.70 -23.10 0.71
C GLY A 327 -5.10 -21.62 0.59
N ASP A 328 -4.80 -20.78 1.57
CA ASP A 328 -5.08 -19.34 1.53
C ASP A 328 -4.09 -18.58 0.66
N PHE A 329 -4.57 -17.53 -0.03
CA PHE A 329 -3.90 -16.84 -1.13
C PHE A 329 -4.41 -15.40 -1.30
N THR A 330 -3.68 -14.60 -2.10
CA THR A 330 -4.11 -13.29 -2.60
C THR A 330 -3.76 -13.20 -4.07
N ASN A 331 -4.73 -13.06 -4.98
CA ASN A 331 -4.45 -12.90 -6.41
C ASN A 331 -3.71 -11.60 -6.71
N ALA A 332 -3.03 -11.56 -7.86
CA ALA A 332 -2.12 -10.46 -8.15
C ALA A 332 -2.91 -9.14 -8.32
N HIS A 333 -2.48 -8.11 -7.61
CA HIS A 333 -3.14 -6.82 -7.53
C HIS A 333 -2.12 -5.69 -7.37
N TYR A 334 -2.63 -4.46 -7.45
CA TYR A 334 -1.89 -3.26 -7.11
C TYR A 334 -2.32 -2.78 -5.73
N ASP A 335 -1.36 -2.36 -4.91
CA ASP A 335 -1.64 -1.79 -3.59
C ASP A 335 -2.30 -0.41 -3.69
N SER A 336 -1.85 0.38 -4.67
CA SER A 336 -2.30 1.73 -4.95
C SER A 336 -3.20 1.71 -6.19
N SER A 337 -4.17 2.63 -6.28
CA SER A 337 -5.02 2.77 -7.47
C SER A 337 -4.40 3.69 -8.52
N SER A 338 -4.85 3.59 -9.78
CA SER A 338 -4.47 4.56 -10.80
C SER A 338 -5.08 5.94 -10.49
N SER A 339 -4.24 6.97 -10.49
CA SER A 339 -4.66 8.36 -10.26
C SER A 339 -5.40 8.90 -11.49
N GLN A 340 -6.66 9.30 -11.32
CA GLN A 340 -7.46 9.97 -12.36
C GLN A 340 -8.00 11.31 -11.83
N SER A 341 -8.34 12.23 -12.73
CA SER A 341 -8.79 13.60 -12.37
C SER A 341 -10.10 13.66 -11.55
N GLU A 342 -10.84 12.56 -11.45
CA GLU A 342 -12.09 12.44 -10.68
C GLU A 342 -11.93 11.64 -9.37
N THR A 343 -10.72 11.15 -9.09
CA THR A 343 -10.36 10.39 -7.89
C THR A 343 -9.72 11.31 -6.83
N ILE A 344 -9.93 11.01 -5.55
CA ILE A 344 -9.16 11.60 -4.44
C ILE A 344 -8.62 10.53 -3.49
N CYS A 345 -7.43 10.76 -2.94
CA CYS A 345 -6.82 9.84 -1.98
C CYS A 345 -7.58 9.82 -0.66
N ALA A 346 -7.91 8.63 -0.16
CA ALA A 346 -8.71 8.47 1.04
C ALA A 346 -8.08 9.10 2.30
N HIS A 347 -6.74 9.13 2.40
CA HIS A 347 -6.04 9.74 3.55
C HIS A 347 -6.11 11.27 3.55
N THR A 348 -6.03 11.91 2.39
CA THR A 348 -6.11 13.40 2.25
C THR A 348 -7.52 13.94 2.06
N ARG A 349 -8.58 13.11 2.05
CA ARG A 349 -9.98 13.56 1.83
C ARG A 349 -10.40 14.79 2.67
N LEU A 350 -9.87 14.93 3.90
CA LEU A 350 -10.12 16.08 4.78
C LEU A 350 -9.53 17.42 4.29
N ALA A 351 -8.61 17.39 3.34
CA ALA A 351 -7.92 18.53 2.75
C ALA A 351 -8.34 18.81 1.30
N GLY A 352 -9.02 17.89 0.63
CA GLY A 352 -9.49 18.09 -0.73
C GLY A 352 -10.81 18.83 -0.84
N ASN A 353 -11.11 19.28 -2.05
CA ASN A 353 -12.39 19.90 -2.37
C ASN A 353 -13.42 18.78 -2.67
N THR A 354 -14.64 18.92 -2.14
CA THR A 354 -15.66 17.85 -2.06
C THR A 354 -16.31 17.42 -3.38
N SER A 355 -15.66 17.68 -4.52
CA SER A 355 -16.19 17.46 -5.87
C SER A 355 -15.77 16.13 -6.51
N ALA A 356 -14.81 15.40 -5.92
CA ALA A 356 -14.37 14.10 -6.42
C ALA A 356 -15.47 13.04 -6.23
N LEU A 357 -15.68 12.21 -7.26
CA LEU A 357 -16.76 11.22 -7.30
C LEU A 357 -16.35 9.89 -6.66
N THR A 358 -15.06 9.56 -6.68
CA THR A 358 -14.51 8.30 -6.20
C THR A 358 -13.30 8.53 -5.31
N GLU A 359 -13.04 7.59 -4.41
CA GLU A 359 -11.89 7.64 -3.50
C GLU A 359 -11.06 6.37 -3.60
N VAL A 360 -9.75 6.56 -3.49
CA VAL A 360 -8.74 5.56 -3.83
C VAL A 360 -7.67 5.44 -2.74
N SER A 361 -7.01 4.27 -2.70
CA SER A 361 -5.79 4.08 -1.93
C SER A 361 -4.62 4.67 -2.70
N CYS A 362 -3.95 5.67 -2.11
CA CYS A 362 -2.73 6.26 -2.65
C CYS A 362 -1.55 5.86 -1.75
N ARG A 363 -0.75 4.89 -2.19
CA ARG A 363 0.31 4.24 -1.40
C ARG A 363 1.63 4.29 -2.17
N TYR A 364 2.50 5.23 -1.83
CA TYR A 364 3.75 5.49 -2.55
C TYR A 364 4.70 4.29 -2.57
N LEU A 365 4.83 3.63 -1.42
CA LEU A 365 5.59 2.41 -1.24
C LEU A 365 4.91 1.49 -0.22
N THR A 366 5.24 0.22 -0.32
CA THR A 366 4.81 -0.83 0.61
C THR A 366 6.05 -1.44 1.27
N VAL A 367 5.97 -1.65 2.58
CA VAL A 367 6.95 -2.47 3.30
C VAL A 367 6.22 -3.66 3.91
N LEU A 368 6.51 -4.86 3.40
CA LEU A 368 5.95 -6.12 3.85
C LEU A 368 6.95 -6.82 4.78
N PHE A 369 6.49 -7.30 5.93
CA PHE A 369 7.29 -8.05 6.90
C PHE A 369 6.82 -9.49 6.95
N TYR A 370 7.71 -10.46 6.73
CA TYR A 370 7.43 -11.86 7.02
C TYR A 370 7.52 -12.10 8.53
N LEU A 371 6.40 -12.45 9.17
CA LEU A 371 6.32 -12.73 10.60
C LEU A 371 6.43 -14.22 10.93
N SER A 372 6.26 -15.10 9.94
CA SER A 372 6.59 -16.53 10.02
C SER A 372 7.32 -17.00 8.77
N SER A 373 8.11 -18.05 8.92
CA SER A 373 8.63 -18.85 7.80
C SER A 373 7.58 -19.89 7.38
N VAL A 374 7.55 -20.26 6.11
CA VAL A 374 6.60 -21.23 5.54
C VAL A 374 7.38 -22.41 4.92
N GLU A 375 6.88 -23.65 5.09
CA GLU A 375 7.59 -24.86 4.63
C GLU A 375 7.37 -25.15 3.14
N ASP A 376 6.17 -24.92 2.62
CA ASP A 376 5.81 -25.10 1.20
C ASP A 376 4.64 -24.17 0.82
N GLY A 377 4.71 -23.62 -0.40
CA GLY A 377 3.82 -22.58 -0.88
C GLY A 377 3.98 -21.24 -0.14
N GLY A 378 2.98 -20.37 -0.28
CA GLY A 378 2.95 -19.10 0.44
C GLY A 378 3.93 -18.03 -0.07
N GLU A 379 4.64 -18.24 -1.18
CA GLU A 379 5.53 -17.21 -1.73
C GLU A 379 4.77 -15.91 -2.02
N SER A 380 5.41 -14.75 -1.82
CA SER A 380 4.91 -13.53 -2.45
C SER A 380 5.49 -13.47 -3.87
N THR A 381 4.62 -13.29 -4.86
CA THR A 381 4.94 -13.38 -6.29
C THR A 381 4.73 -12.03 -6.97
N PHE A 382 5.65 -11.66 -7.86
CA PHE A 382 5.58 -10.49 -8.72
C PHE A 382 5.57 -11.01 -10.17
N PRO A 383 4.39 -11.26 -10.78
CA PRO A 383 4.32 -12.07 -12.00
C PRO A 383 5.10 -11.49 -13.19
N VAL A 384 5.16 -10.16 -13.29
CA VAL A 384 5.79 -9.41 -14.39
C VAL A 384 7.15 -8.80 -14.03
N ALA A 385 7.76 -9.15 -12.89
CA ALA A 385 9.02 -8.57 -12.44
C ALA A 385 10.14 -8.60 -13.51
N ASP A 386 10.79 -7.45 -13.72
CA ASP A 386 11.79 -7.14 -14.74
C ASP A 386 11.46 -7.60 -16.17
N ASN A 387 10.17 -7.84 -16.50
CA ASN A 387 9.76 -8.19 -17.85
C ASN A 387 10.14 -7.08 -18.84
N ARG A 388 10.49 -7.44 -20.09
CA ARG A 388 11.01 -6.47 -21.07
C ARG A 388 10.01 -5.35 -21.36
N THR A 389 8.75 -5.71 -21.48
CA THR A 389 7.59 -4.85 -21.72
C THR A 389 6.45 -5.26 -20.78
N TYR A 390 5.59 -4.31 -20.44
CA TYR A 390 4.28 -4.61 -19.87
C TYR A 390 3.23 -4.50 -21.00
N ASP A 391 2.24 -5.37 -20.94
CA ASP A 391 1.07 -5.42 -21.82
C ASP A 391 0.02 -6.24 -21.07
N GLU A 392 -1.17 -5.67 -20.84
CA GLU A 392 -2.25 -6.35 -20.11
C GLU A 392 -2.72 -7.61 -20.84
N GLN A 393 -2.64 -7.64 -22.18
CA GLN A 393 -2.97 -8.82 -22.98
C GLN A 393 -1.95 -9.94 -22.75
N ALA A 394 -0.70 -9.59 -22.44
CA ALA A 394 0.35 -10.54 -22.07
C ALA A 394 0.31 -10.97 -20.59
N LEU A 395 -0.68 -10.54 -19.80
CA LEU A 395 -0.99 -11.18 -18.51
C LEU A 395 -1.73 -12.51 -18.68
N VAL A 396 -2.39 -12.76 -19.83
CA VAL A 396 -3.07 -14.03 -20.13
C VAL A 396 -2.22 -14.84 -21.12
N GLN A 397 -1.36 -15.71 -20.59
CA GLN A 397 -0.39 -16.48 -21.39
C GLN A 397 -0.79 -17.94 -21.51
N ASP A 398 -0.93 -18.42 -22.76
CA ASP A 398 -1.37 -19.78 -23.10
C ASP A 398 -2.71 -20.18 -22.45
N GLY A 399 -3.62 -19.22 -22.32
CA GLY A 399 -4.91 -19.40 -21.64
C GLY A 399 -4.84 -19.41 -20.11
N VAL A 400 -3.69 -19.09 -19.51
CA VAL A 400 -3.51 -18.95 -18.07
C VAL A 400 -3.34 -17.48 -17.70
N ASP A 401 -4.25 -16.97 -16.87
CA ASP A 401 -4.19 -15.64 -16.28
C ASP A 401 -3.09 -15.59 -15.19
N LEU A 402 -2.05 -14.78 -15.39
CA LEU A 402 -0.95 -14.59 -14.44
C LEU A 402 -1.37 -13.88 -13.14
N THR A 403 -2.58 -13.29 -13.09
CA THR A 403 -3.14 -12.73 -11.86
C THR A 403 -3.74 -13.80 -10.94
N ASP A 404 -4.20 -14.95 -11.46
CA ASP A 404 -4.70 -16.04 -10.62
C ASP A 404 -3.57 -16.85 -9.99
N THR A 405 -3.10 -16.38 -8.83
CA THR A 405 -2.00 -16.99 -8.07
C THR A 405 -2.23 -18.46 -7.72
N GLN A 406 -3.49 -18.92 -7.68
CA GLN A 406 -3.80 -20.33 -7.42
C GLN A 406 -3.27 -21.26 -8.51
N GLN A 407 -3.40 -20.86 -9.78
CA GLN A 407 -2.97 -21.63 -10.95
C GLN A 407 -1.59 -21.16 -11.46
N ALA A 408 -1.36 -19.85 -11.43
CA ALA A 408 -0.27 -19.20 -12.16
C ALA A 408 0.93 -18.79 -11.30
N CYS A 409 0.89 -18.91 -9.96
CA CYS A 409 2.01 -18.56 -9.08
C CYS A 409 3.35 -19.12 -9.59
N GLY A 410 3.37 -20.41 -9.97
CA GLY A 410 4.58 -21.07 -10.47
C GLY A 410 5.19 -20.47 -11.74
N LYS A 411 4.41 -19.73 -12.54
CA LYS A 411 4.83 -19.02 -13.75
C LYS A 411 5.40 -17.61 -13.50
N GLY A 412 5.18 -17.03 -12.31
CA GLY A 412 5.57 -15.64 -12.03
C GLY A 412 7.10 -15.42 -12.06
N ASN A 413 7.53 -14.32 -12.69
CA ASN A 413 8.95 -14.02 -12.94
C ASN A 413 9.81 -13.99 -11.67
N LEU A 414 9.29 -13.44 -10.57
CA LEU A 414 9.96 -13.38 -9.28
C LEU A 414 9.03 -13.92 -8.18
N ARG A 415 9.56 -14.81 -7.34
CA ARG A 415 8.91 -15.38 -6.17
C ARG A 415 9.83 -15.35 -4.95
N LEU A 416 9.25 -15.04 -3.79
CA LEU A 416 9.98 -14.79 -2.55
C LEU A 416 9.40 -15.66 -1.44
N THR A 417 10.22 -16.59 -0.93
CA THR A 417 9.84 -17.53 0.12
C THR A 417 9.73 -16.83 1.48
N PRO A 418 8.61 -16.95 2.21
CA PRO A 418 8.45 -16.32 3.52
C PRO A 418 9.53 -16.82 4.49
N THR A 419 10.30 -15.87 5.03
CA THR A 419 11.37 -16.12 6.00
C THR A 419 11.21 -15.13 7.15
N ALA A 420 10.95 -15.63 8.36
CA ALA A 420 10.64 -14.79 9.52
C ALA A 420 11.72 -13.72 9.76
N GLY A 421 11.28 -12.48 10.01
CA GLY A 421 12.14 -11.32 10.26
C GLY A 421 12.63 -10.61 9.00
N THR A 422 12.52 -11.20 7.80
CA THR A 422 12.84 -10.53 6.54
C THR A 422 11.76 -9.50 6.16
N ALA A 423 12.20 -8.31 5.75
CA ALA A 423 11.35 -7.29 5.16
C ALA A 423 11.54 -7.23 3.64
N LEU A 424 10.46 -6.93 2.91
CA LEU A 424 10.48 -6.51 1.52
C LEU A 424 10.03 -5.06 1.44
N LEU A 425 10.62 -4.27 0.53
CA LEU A 425 10.18 -2.92 0.23
C LEU A 425 10.12 -2.71 -1.28
N TRP A 426 8.98 -2.25 -1.78
CA TRP A 426 8.85 -1.78 -3.16
C TRP A 426 8.04 -0.49 -3.26
N TYR A 427 8.26 0.23 -4.36
CA TYR A 427 7.48 1.41 -4.70
C TYR A 427 6.32 0.99 -5.63
N ASN A 428 5.08 1.42 -5.32
CA ASN A 428 3.91 1.14 -6.17
C ASN A 428 3.74 2.17 -7.29
N HIS A 429 4.51 3.26 -7.26
CA HIS A 429 4.48 4.35 -8.22
C HIS A 429 5.88 4.61 -8.78
N LEU A 430 5.92 5.13 -10.01
CA LEU A 430 7.09 5.74 -10.61
C LEU A 430 7.40 7.09 -9.93
N SER A 431 8.50 7.74 -10.34
CA SER A 431 8.80 9.13 -9.97
C SER A 431 8.32 10.05 -11.08
N ASP A 432 7.80 11.23 -10.72
CA ASP A 432 7.39 12.27 -11.68
C ASP A 432 8.58 13.02 -12.34
N GLY A 433 9.81 12.64 -11.99
CA GLY A 433 11.05 13.28 -12.47
C GLY A 433 11.40 14.60 -11.76
N ARG A 434 10.54 15.11 -10.88
CA ARG A 434 10.77 16.33 -10.07
C ARG A 434 10.94 16.04 -8.58
N GLY A 435 10.83 14.77 -8.18
CA GLY A 435 10.99 14.31 -6.79
C GLY A 435 9.68 13.96 -6.09
N TRP A 436 8.59 13.79 -6.82
CA TRP A 436 7.28 13.41 -6.27
C TRP A 436 6.80 12.03 -6.78
N MET A 437 5.64 11.61 -6.28
CA MET A 437 4.90 10.46 -6.79
C MET A 437 4.48 10.72 -8.25
N GLY A 438 4.80 9.79 -9.15
CA GLY A 438 4.31 9.76 -10.53
C GLY A 438 3.16 8.78 -10.73
N GLU A 439 3.03 8.28 -11.96
CA GLU A 439 2.07 7.25 -12.35
C GLU A 439 2.27 5.92 -11.59
N LEU A 440 1.25 5.07 -11.59
CA LEU A 440 1.31 3.71 -11.02
C LEU A 440 2.40 2.90 -11.73
N ASP A 441 3.22 2.15 -10.99
CA ASP A 441 4.20 1.23 -11.57
C ASP A 441 3.49 -0.08 -11.91
N GLU A 442 3.16 -0.29 -13.19
CA GLU A 442 2.49 -1.49 -13.71
C GLU A 442 3.21 -2.80 -13.35
N TYR A 443 4.51 -2.72 -13.03
CA TYR A 443 5.28 -3.89 -12.62
C TYR A 443 5.10 -4.21 -11.13
N SER A 444 4.52 -3.31 -10.33
CA SER A 444 4.20 -3.54 -8.90
C SER A 444 2.98 -4.46 -8.67
N LEU A 445 2.47 -5.07 -9.74
CA LEU A 445 1.51 -6.16 -9.70
C LEU A 445 2.08 -7.34 -8.89
N HIS A 446 1.47 -7.65 -7.76
CA HIS A 446 1.98 -8.67 -6.84
C HIS A 446 0.85 -9.40 -6.11
N GLY A 447 1.13 -10.61 -5.62
CA GLY A 447 0.17 -11.43 -4.88
C GLY A 447 0.84 -12.45 -3.97
N ASP A 448 0.03 -13.25 -3.30
CA ASP A 448 0.47 -14.31 -2.38
C ASP A 448 0.01 -15.67 -2.89
N CYS A 449 0.96 -16.54 -3.20
CA CYS A 449 0.72 -17.92 -3.61
C CYS A 449 0.01 -18.73 -2.50
N PRO A 450 -0.80 -19.74 -2.85
CA PRO A 450 -1.45 -20.62 -1.87
C PRO A 450 -0.46 -21.23 -0.87
N VAL A 451 -0.71 -21.08 0.43
CA VAL A 451 0.08 -21.76 1.47
C VAL A 451 -0.20 -23.26 1.44
N ARG A 452 0.83 -24.10 1.29
CA ARG A 452 0.65 -25.56 1.23
C ARG A 452 0.96 -26.22 2.56
N ARG A 453 2.08 -25.85 3.21
CA ARG A 453 2.49 -26.43 4.51
C ARG A 453 3.01 -25.33 5.45
N GLY A 454 2.40 -25.23 6.63
CA GLY A 454 2.63 -24.18 7.61
C GLY A 454 1.47 -23.16 7.67
N VAL A 455 1.73 -22.00 8.27
CA VAL A 455 0.80 -20.85 8.34
C VAL A 455 1.62 -19.59 8.06
N LYS A 456 1.26 -18.84 7.01
CA LYS A 456 1.93 -17.58 6.67
C LYS A 456 1.34 -16.46 7.51
N TRP A 457 2.21 -15.71 8.17
CA TRP A 457 1.91 -14.42 8.79
C TRP A 457 2.76 -13.35 8.14
N VAL A 458 2.12 -12.25 7.72
CA VAL A 458 2.78 -11.05 7.23
C VAL A 458 2.22 -9.81 7.90
N ALA A 459 2.96 -8.70 7.82
CA ALA A 459 2.41 -7.39 8.12
C ALA A 459 2.81 -6.36 7.06
N ASN A 460 1.87 -5.52 6.65
CA ASN A 460 2.05 -4.50 5.63
C ASN A 460 2.05 -3.11 6.28
N SER A 461 3.11 -2.34 6.02
CA SER A 461 3.23 -0.93 6.35
C SER A 461 3.24 -0.13 5.05
N TRP A 462 2.10 0.43 4.70
CA TRP A 462 1.98 1.35 3.57
C TRP A 462 2.41 2.76 3.96
N VAL A 463 2.93 3.52 2.99
CA VAL A 463 3.21 4.96 3.17
C VAL A 463 2.36 5.75 2.20
N ASN A 464 1.43 6.53 2.75
CA ASN A 464 0.44 7.27 1.98
C ASN A 464 0.95 8.64 1.56
N VAL A 465 0.85 8.93 0.27
CA VAL A 465 1.21 10.22 -0.33
C VAL A 465 0.19 10.52 -1.41
N ASP A 466 -0.33 11.74 -1.44
CA ASP A 466 -1.19 12.25 -2.50
C ASP A 466 -0.33 12.65 -3.72
N PRO A 467 -0.68 12.25 -4.96
CA PRO A 467 0.01 12.70 -6.16
C PRO A 467 -0.05 14.23 -6.34
N ASP A 468 -1.06 14.92 -5.77
CA ASP A 468 -0.98 16.37 -5.60
C ASP A 468 -0.22 16.74 -4.32
N HIS A 469 1.03 17.19 -4.51
CA HIS A 469 1.86 17.79 -3.46
C HIS A 469 1.17 18.93 -2.70
N GLN A 470 0.35 19.77 -3.37
CA GLN A 470 -0.37 20.86 -2.69
C GLN A 470 -1.41 20.32 -1.71
N GLN A 471 -2.15 19.28 -2.11
CA GLN A 471 -3.14 18.62 -1.25
C GLN A 471 -2.49 17.83 -0.11
N GLN A 472 -1.37 17.13 -0.36
CA GLN A 472 -0.57 16.49 0.70
C GLN A 472 -0.09 17.53 1.74
N ALA A 473 0.47 18.66 1.29
CA ALA A 473 0.94 19.72 2.17
C ALA A 473 -0.20 20.40 2.94
N ARG A 474 -1.36 20.62 2.31
CA ARG A 474 -2.59 21.13 2.97
C ARG A 474 -3.06 20.17 4.05
N TYR A 475 -3.09 18.88 3.77
CA TYR A 475 -3.45 17.83 4.73
C TYR A 475 -2.52 17.81 5.95
N GLN A 476 -1.20 17.78 5.73
CA GLN A 476 -0.22 17.79 6.82
C GLN A 476 -0.36 19.02 7.72
N ARG A 477 -0.55 20.22 7.14
CA ARG A 477 -0.79 21.46 7.89
C ARG A 477 -2.07 21.40 8.73
N LEU A 478 -3.18 20.92 8.16
CA LEU A 478 -4.46 20.77 8.88
C LEU A 478 -4.38 19.79 10.05
N VAL A 479 -3.68 18.67 9.89
CA VAL A 479 -3.52 17.69 10.97
C VAL A 479 -2.56 18.22 12.06
N ALA A 480 -1.44 18.84 11.68
CA ALA A 480 -0.51 19.45 12.64
C ALA A 480 -1.20 20.53 13.51
N GLN A 481 -1.97 21.43 12.91
CA GLN A 481 -2.78 22.42 13.63
C GLN A 481 -3.77 21.76 14.60
N ARG A 482 -4.41 20.65 14.20
CA ARG A 482 -5.35 19.90 15.05
C ARG A 482 -4.66 19.23 16.24
N HIS A 483 -3.41 18.78 16.09
CA HIS A 483 -2.62 18.25 17.21
C HIS A 483 -2.17 19.36 18.18
N GLN A 484 -1.72 20.51 17.66
CA GLN A 484 -1.37 21.67 18.48
C GLN A 484 -2.58 22.18 19.30
N ALA A 485 -3.75 22.30 18.67
CA ALA A 485 -4.99 22.70 19.33
C ALA A 485 -5.46 21.70 20.41
N LYS A 486 -5.20 20.40 20.24
CA LYS A 486 -5.42 19.40 21.30
C LYS A 486 -4.42 19.57 22.44
N SER A 487 -3.13 19.63 22.14
CA SER A 487 -2.07 19.75 23.16
C SER A 487 -2.28 20.97 24.06
N GLY A 488 -2.66 22.12 23.46
CA GLY A 488 -2.98 23.33 24.24
C GLY A 488 -4.26 23.22 25.07
N MET A 489 -5.22 22.37 24.69
CA MET A 489 -6.40 22.07 25.52
C MET A 489 -6.06 21.12 26.68
N ASP A 490 -5.23 20.11 26.44
CA ASP A 490 -4.76 19.16 27.45
C ASP A 490 -3.86 19.87 28.49
N GLU A 491 -2.96 20.77 28.06
CA GLU A 491 -2.19 21.65 28.94
C GLU A 491 -3.08 22.60 29.76
N HIS A 492 -4.15 23.16 29.16
CA HIS A 492 -5.09 24.02 29.89
C HIS A 492 -5.87 23.25 30.95
N TYR A 493 -6.20 21.98 30.70
CA TYR A 493 -6.80 21.09 31.70
C TYR A 493 -5.83 20.71 32.82
N GLN A 494 -4.56 20.41 32.51
CA GLN A 494 -3.54 20.12 33.54
C GLN A 494 -3.23 21.35 34.40
N SER A 495 -3.22 22.54 33.80
CA SER A 495 -3.05 23.84 34.49
C SER A 495 -4.18 24.16 35.49
N LEU A 496 -5.34 23.49 35.40
CA LEU A 496 -6.51 23.72 36.25
C LEU A 496 -6.74 22.63 37.31
N SER A 497 -5.86 21.62 37.42
CA SER A 497 -6.11 20.43 38.26
C SER A 497 -5.26 20.32 39.53
N HIS A 498 -4.26 21.19 39.76
CA HIS A 498 -3.38 21.10 40.94
C HIS A 498 -2.90 22.47 41.48
N SER A 499 -3.83 23.25 42.03
CA SER A 499 -3.54 24.31 43.00
C SER A 499 -4.72 24.56 43.94
N ASP A 500 -4.44 24.56 45.24
CA ASP A 500 -5.24 25.17 46.32
C ASP A 500 -6.72 24.76 46.49
N LEU A 501 -6.96 23.56 47.03
CA LEU A 501 -8.18 23.29 47.83
C LEU A 501 -8.06 22.12 48.83
N HIS A 502 -7.08 22.17 49.73
CA HIS A 502 -7.11 21.40 50.99
C HIS A 502 -6.40 22.17 52.11
N LEU A 503 -7.16 23.02 52.80
CA LEU A 503 -6.83 23.62 54.08
C LEU A 503 -8.09 23.67 54.95
N ASP A 504 -7.99 23.08 56.14
CA ASP A 504 -8.83 23.23 57.32
C ASP A 504 -10.37 23.27 57.16
N LEU A 505 -11.03 22.11 57.29
CA LEU A 505 -11.78 21.71 58.51
C LEU A 505 -12.41 20.30 58.41
#